data_AF-A0A924YP89-F1
#
_entry.id   AF-A0A924YP89-F1
#
_cell.length_a   1.000
_cell.length_b   1.000
_cell.length_c   1.000
_cell.angle_alpha   90.00
_cell.angle_beta   90.00
_cell.angle_gamma   90.00
#
_symmetry.space_group_name_H-M   'P 1'
#
loop_
_entity.id
_entity.type
_entity.pdbx_description
1 polymer ?
#
loop_
_entity_poly.entity_id
_entity_poly.type
_entity_poly.pdbx_seq_one_letter_code
_entity_poly.pdbx_strand_id
1 'polypeptide(L)'
;MHALWTRFSAVFPCLVTIAFWSSPVSAQMGPVKVTVVEIIERDLASGRAFVGTVEARRHSSVGSAVSGRVVEFLVSDGDPVTKDQPLAKLKTRNIEIQIAAAKAEFELRQHESLELKNGAREEERRESEARMKAADSAKKLALTKLSRVKGLIERNAATREEIDDVSAISETATAMHLAAKAAYDLVIAGPRPERIAQAQARADAAKEEVNRLEDILEKHTIKAPFDGYVVAEHTEEGQWIESGQLVAEIVEVNPIEVRVAVQESYIPRLSLKMLAKIDVEALPSQTFVGTVTAIVPKADEKSRTFPVRVALNNPQQADGTPLLKPGMFA
;
A
#
# COMPACT_ATOMS: atom_id res chain seq x y z
N MET A 1 -27.73 33.86 -121.44
CA MET A 1 -29.07 34.51 -121.41
C MET A 1 -29.08 35.37 -120.14
N HIS A 2 -28.80 36.67 -120.26
CA HIS A 2 -29.79 37.79 -120.26
C HIS A 2 -30.63 37.79 -118.96
N ALA A 3 -30.79 38.88 -118.21
CA ALA A 3 -30.76 40.29 -118.59
C ALA A 3 -30.97 41.23 -117.37
N LEU A 4 -30.44 42.46 -117.53
CA LEU A 4 -30.92 43.80 -117.13
C LEU A 4 -31.17 44.14 -115.63
N TRP A 5 -30.61 45.18 -114.98
CA TRP A 5 -30.25 46.61 -115.21
C TRP A 5 -31.26 47.64 -114.64
N THR A 6 -30.75 48.45 -113.68
CA THR A 6 -30.95 49.91 -113.46
C THR A 6 -32.33 50.42 -112.95
N ARG A 7 -32.51 51.48 -112.13
CA ARG A 7 -31.82 52.80 -112.10
C ARG A 7 -32.33 53.72 -110.95
N PHE A 8 -31.63 54.85 -110.72
CA PHE A 8 -31.90 56.12 -109.97
C PHE A 8 -31.34 56.25 -108.52
N SER A 9 -30.28 57.06 -108.21
CA SER A 9 -30.04 58.54 -108.29
C SER A 9 -30.67 59.29 -107.09
N ALA A 10 -30.07 60.22 -106.31
CA ALA A 10 -28.78 60.93 -106.29
C ALA A 10 -28.69 61.85 -105.02
N VAL A 11 -27.44 62.09 -104.53
CA VAL A 11 -26.84 63.37 -104.02
C VAL A 11 -27.33 63.95 -102.65
N PHE A 12 -26.53 63.94 -101.54
CA PHE A 12 -25.46 64.88 -101.05
C PHE A 12 -25.93 66.34 -100.80
N PRO A 13 -25.50 67.10 -99.75
CA PRO A 13 -24.08 67.42 -99.44
C PRO A 13 -23.70 67.52 -97.91
N CYS A 14 -22.47 67.17 -97.49
CA CYS A 14 -21.24 67.99 -97.32
C CYS A 14 -21.22 68.98 -96.13
N LEU A 15 -20.38 68.76 -95.09
CA LEU A 15 -19.37 69.73 -94.59
C LEU A 15 -18.49 69.21 -93.42
N VAL A 16 -17.18 69.22 -93.68
CA VAL A 16 -16.02 69.61 -92.84
C VAL A 16 -15.53 68.76 -91.64
N THR A 17 -14.22 68.55 -91.72
CA THR A 17 -13.22 67.82 -90.91
C THR A 17 -12.95 68.35 -89.50
N ILE A 18 -12.58 67.46 -88.56
CA ILE A 18 -11.47 67.60 -87.59
C ILE A 18 -11.08 66.18 -87.12
N ALA A 19 -9.80 65.84 -87.23
CA ALA A 19 -9.22 64.65 -86.62
C ALA A 19 -8.81 64.95 -85.17
N PHE A 20 -9.33 64.18 -84.21
CA PHE A 20 -8.88 64.16 -82.82
C PHE A 20 -8.88 62.70 -82.34
N TRP A 21 -7.71 62.19 -81.96
CA TRP A 21 -7.57 60.91 -81.28
C TRP A 21 -8.11 61.03 -79.84
N SER A 22 -9.05 60.17 -79.47
CA SER A 22 -9.35 59.86 -78.08
C SER A 22 -9.69 58.38 -77.93
N SER A 23 -8.86 57.69 -77.15
CA SER A 23 -9.04 56.30 -76.71
C SER A 23 -10.31 56.13 -75.84
N PRO A 24 -10.81 54.91 -75.66
CA PRO A 24 -12.23 54.65 -75.44
C PRO A 24 -12.64 54.85 -73.98
N VAL A 25 -13.83 55.41 -73.76
CA VAL A 25 -14.51 55.36 -72.46
C VAL A 25 -15.60 54.31 -72.56
N SER A 26 -15.28 53.09 -72.12
CA SER A 26 -16.27 52.07 -71.79
C SER A 26 -16.37 52.04 -70.27
N ALA A 27 -17.41 52.63 -69.70
CA ALA A 27 -17.61 52.64 -68.26
C ALA A 27 -19.08 52.78 -67.87
N GLN A 28 -19.78 51.65 -67.83
CA GLN A 28 -20.69 51.39 -66.71
C GLN A 28 -20.76 49.89 -66.46
N MET A 29 -19.85 49.40 -65.62
CA MET A 29 -19.96 48.06 -65.03
C MET A 29 -21.17 48.06 -64.09
N GLY A 30 -22.07 47.09 -64.25
CA GLY A 30 -23.15 46.84 -63.28
C GLY A 30 -22.59 46.56 -61.88
N PRO A 31 -23.44 46.63 -60.82
CA PRO A 31 -22.97 46.53 -59.44
C PRO A 31 -22.13 45.27 -59.24
N VAL A 32 -20.90 45.46 -58.76
CA VAL A 32 -19.96 44.38 -58.46
C VAL A 32 -20.64 43.43 -57.48
N LYS A 33 -20.80 42.16 -57.87
CA LYS A 33 -21.23 41.10 -56.94
C LYS A 33 -20.17 40.97 -55.86
N VAL A 34 -20.46 41.51 -54.69
CA VAL A 34 -19.68 41.29 -53.48
C VAL A 34 -20.16 40.01 -52.83
N THR A 35 -19.26 39.04 -52.68
CA THR A 35 -19.50 37.82 -51.89
C THR A 35 -19.45 38.21 -50.42
N VAL A 36 -20.63 38.41 -49.82
CA VAL A 36 -20.74 38.56 -48.36
C VAL A 36 -20.70 37.17 -47.74
N VAL A 37 -19.73 36.95 -46.85
CA VAL A 37 -19.68 35.77 -45.99
C VAL A 37 -20.20 36.20 -44.63
N GLU A 38 -21.13 35.45 -44.08
CA GLU A 38 -21.67 35.70 -42.74
C GLU A 38 -20.54 35.55 -41.70
N ILE A 39 -20.36 36.58 -40.87
CA ILE A 39 -19.35 36.58 -39.82
C ILE A 39 -19.85 35.65 -38.71
N ILE A 40 -19.36 34.41 -38.71
CA ILE A 40 -19.59 33.48 -37.61
C ILE A 40 -18.48 33.73 -36.58
N GLU A 41 -18.82 34.37 -35.46
CA GLU A 41 -17.95 34.37 -34.29
C GLU A 41 -17.85 32.94 -33.77
N ARG A 42 -16.70 32.31 -33.99
CA ARG A 42 -16.32 31.05 -33.34
C ARG A 42 -15.20 31.36 -32.37
N ASP A 43 -15.30 30.78 -31.18
CA ASP A 43 -14.21 30.78 -30.21
C ASP A 43 -13.06 29.96 -30.80
N LEU A 44 -12.11 30.63 -31.45
CA LEU A 44 -10.91 30.00 -31.96
C LEU A 44 -10.00 29.74 -30.76
N ALA A 45 -10.13 28.56 -30.17
CA ALA A 45 -9.14 28.02 -29.26
C ALA A 45 -7.81 27.90 -30.03
N SER A 46 -7.01 28.97 -30.01
CA SER A 46 -5.69 29.03 -30.61
C SER A 46 -4.74 28.17 -29.77
N GLY A 47 -4.82 26.86 -29.96
CA GLY A 47 -3.94 25.89 -29.32
C GLY A 47 -2.54 25.98 -29.91
N ARG A 48 -1.52 25.87 -29.06
CA ARG A 48 -0.13 25.66 -29.50
C ARG A 48 0.13 24.16 -29.44
N ALA A 49 0.62 23.59 -30.55
CA ALA A 49 1.09 22.21 -30.56
C ALA A 49 2.48 22.14 -29.90
N PHE A 50 2.68 21.11 -29.10
CA PHE A 50 3.95 20.75 -28.49
C PHE A 50 4.18 19.27 -28.77
N VAL A 51 5.44 18.86 -28.84
CA VAL A 51 5.80 17.45 -28.98
C VAL A 51 6.01 16.88 -27.58
N GLY A 52 5.39 15.73 -27.33
CA GLY A 52 5.55 14.96 -26.12
C GLY A 52 5.97 13.53 -26.39
N THR A 53 6.37 12.86 -25.32
CA THR A 53 6.64 11.43 -25.31
C THR A 53 5.72 10.76 -24.30
N VAL A 54 5.11 9.67 -24.70
CA VAL A 54 4.27 8.83 -23.84
C VAL A 54 5.18 8.09 -22.85
N GLU A 55 4.85 8.18 -21.57
CA GLU A 55 5.56 7.54 -20.47
C GLU A 55 4.58 6.78 -19.57
N ALA A 56 5.08 5.72 -18.93
CA ALA A 56 4.33 5.04 -17.89
C ALA A 56 4.16 5.97 -16.68
N ARG A 57 3.00 5.89 -16.01
CA ARG A 57 2.73 6.71 -14.83
C ARG A 57 3.60 6.31 -13.64
N ARG A 58 3.79 5.01 -13.46
CA ARG A 58 4.70 4.42 -12.48
C ARG A 58 5.60 3.42 -13.16
N HIS A 59 6.86 3.41 -12.72
CA HIS A 59 7.86 2.43 -13.08
C HIS A 59 8.49 1.94 -11.77
N SER A 60 8.52 0.63 -11.55
CA SER A 60 9.11 0.04 -10.35
C SER A 60 10.00 -1.14 -10.72
N SER A 61 11.24 -1.06 -10.28
CA SER A 61 12.20 -2.16 -10.28
C SER A 61 11.96 -2.98 -9.00
N VAL A 62 11.30 -4.13 -9.12
CA VAL A 62 10.93 -5.00 -8.00
C VAL A 62 12.09 -5.92 -7.65
N GLY A 63 12.67 -5.73 -6.47
CA GLY A 63 13.73 -6.58 -5.95
C GLY A 63 13.27 -7.53 -4.85
N SER A 64 14.13 -8.49 -4.49
CA SER A 64 13.87 -9.39 -3.38
C SER A 64 14.20 -8.74 -2.03
N ALA A 65 13.34 -8.93 -1.03
CA ALA A 65 13.65 -8.51 0.34
C ALA A 65 14.55 -9.51 1.09
N VAL A 66 14.61 -10.77 0.63
CA VAL A 66 15.36 -11.86 1.28
C VAL A 66 16.25 -12.58 0.28
N SER A 67 17.31 -13.22 0.78
CA SER A 67 18.16 -14.07 -0.07
C SER A 67 17.58 -15.49 -0.17
N GLY A 68 17.73 -16.11 -1.34
CA GLY A 68 17.24 -17.47 -1.54
C GLY A 68 17.35 -17.94 -2.98
N ARG A 69 17.05 -19.23 -3.18
CA ARG A 69 16.95 -19.83 -4.51
C ARG A 69 15.54 -19.66 -5.05
N VAL A 70 15.41 -19.16 -6.28
CA VAL A 70 14.15 -19.13 -7.03
C VAL A 70 13.72 -20.56 -7.35
N VAL A 71 12.53 -20.93 -6.91
CA VAL A 71 11.92 -22.24 -7.20
C VAL A 71 11.01 -22.14 -8.42
N GLU A 72 10.28 -21.04 -8.53
CA GLU A 72 9.27 -20.83 -9.56
C GLU A 72 9.25 -19.36 -9.95
N PHE A 73 9.21 -19.09 -11.24
CA PHE A 73 9.06 -17.75 -11.81
C PHE A 73 7.78 -17.73 -12.67
N LEU A 74 6.80 -16.91 -12.28
CA LEU A 74 5.39 -17.07 -12.64
C LEU A 74 4.92 -16.14 -13.76
N VAL A 75 5.78 -15.23 -14.21
CA VAL A 75 5.43 -14.16 -15.15
C VAL A 75 6.48 -14.09 -16.24
N SER A 76 6.11 -13.60 -17.41
CA SER A 76 7.04 -13.33 -18.49
C SER A 76 6.95 -11.89 -19.00
N ASP A 77 7.95 -11.45 -19.76
CA ASP A 77 7.98 -10.16 -20.44
C ASP A 77 6.70 -9.92 -21.26
N GLY A 78 6.01 -8.82 -20.95
CA GLY A 78 4.74 -8.45 -21.60
C GLY A 78 3.48 -8.93 -20.89
N ASP A 79 3.58 -9.76 -19.85
CA ASP A 79 2.41 -10.23 -19.11
C ASP A 79 1.76 -9.11 -18.28
N PRO A 80 0.41 -9.05 -18.24
CA PRO A 80 -0.30 -8.20 -17.30
C PRO A 80 -0.21 -8.80 -15.88
N VAL A 81 0.03 -7.93 -14.91
CA VAL A 81 0.08 -8.29 -13.49
C VAL A 81 -0.86 -7.42 -12.68
N THR A 82 -1.51 -8.02 -11.69
CA THR A 82 -2.31 -7.29 -10.70
C THR A 82 -1.50 -7.01 -9.44
N LYS A 83 -1.90 -6.01 -8.67
CA LYS A 83 -1.33 -5.73 -7.36
C LYS A 83 -1.35 -6.99 -6.48
N ASP A 84 -0.24 -7.21 -5.78
CA ASP A 84 -0.01 -8.34 -4.87
C ASP A 84 0.07 -9.72 -5.57
N GLN A 85 0.04 -9.79 -6.90
CA GLN A 85 0.26 -11.02 -7.67
C GLN A 85 1.70 -11.52 -7.47
N PRO A 86 1.91 -12.83 -7.20
CA PRO A 86 3.24 -13.40 -7.08
C PRO A 86 3.97 -13.42 -8.42
N LEU A 87 5.18 -12.87 -8.43
CA LEU A 87 6.10 -12.83 -9.57
C LEU A 87 7.09 -14.00 -9.50
N ALA A 88 7.67 -14.20 -8.32
CA ALA A 88 8.66 -15.24 -8.06
C ALA A 88 8.46 -15.84 -6.68
N LYS A 89 8.71 -17.14 -6.55
CA LYS A 89 8.72 -17.85 -5.28
C LYS A 89 10.12 -18.38 -4.97
N LEU A 90 10.59 -18.07 -3.77
CA LEU A 90 11.85 -18.56 -3.24
C LEU A 90 11.62 -19.83 -2.42
N LYS A 91 12.67 -20.63 -2.27
CA LYS A 91 12.62 -21.87 -1.50
C LYS A 91 12.34 -21.60 -0.01
N THR A 92 11.21 -22.07 0.50
CA THR A 92 10.72 -21.81 1.87
C THR A 92 11.06 -22.88 2.89
N ARG A 93 11.51 -24.07 2.46
CA ARG A 93 11.61 -25.25 3.35
C ARG A 93 12.39 -25.00 4.65
N ASN A 94 13.48 -24.22 4.60
CA ASN A 94 14.28 -23.94 5.78
C ASN A 94 13.55 -23.02 6.77
N ILE A 95 12.87 -21.99 6.28
CA ILE A 95 12.13 -21.05 7.13
C ILE A 95 10.87 -21.71 7.73
N GLU A 96 10.20 -22.61 6.99
CA GLU A 96 9.08 -23.40 7.51
C GLU A 96 9.48 -24.27 8.71
N ILE A 97 10.65 -24.91 8.65
CA ILE A 97 11.18 -25.71 9.76
C ILE A 97 11.49 -24.81 10.96
N GLN A 98 12.05 -23.62 10.72
CA GLN A 98 12.31 -22.65 11.79
C GLN A 98 11.03 -22.14 12.44
N ILE A 99 9.98 -21.85 11.64
CA ILE A 99 8.66 -21.46 12.15
C ILE A 99 8.06 -22.57 12.99
N ALA A 100 8.15 -23.83 12.55
CA ALA A 100 7.65 -24.97 13.33
C ALA A 100 8.37 -25.10 14.69
N ALA A 101 9.70 -24.93 14.70
CA ALA A 101 10.48 -24.94 15.94
C ALA A 101 10.12 -23.77 16.86
N ALA A 102 9.99 -22.55 16.32
CA ALA A 102 9.61 -21.36 17.10
C ALA A 102 8.18 -21.46 17.65
N LYS A 103 7.24 -22.04 16.90
CA LYS A 103 5.87 -22.32 17.37
C LYS A 103 5.87 -23.29 18.54
N ALA A 104 6.65 -24.37 18.46
CA ALA A 104 6.80 -25.32 19.57
C ALA A 104 7.41 -24.66 20.82
N GLU A 105 8.38 -23.75 20.65
CA GLU A 105 8.93 -22.99 21.78
C GLU A 105 7.91 -22.02 22.38
N PHE A 106 7.12 -21.33 21.54
CA PHE A 106 6.03 -20.46 22.00
C PHE A 106 5.01 -21.26 22.82
N GLU A 107 4.55 -22.41 22.32
CA GLU A 107 3.62 -23.29 23.03
C GLU A 107 4.18 -23.75 24.38
N LEU A 108 5.45 -24.17 24.43
CA LEU A 108 6.12 -24.55 25.68
C LEU A 108 6.06 -23.39 26.70
N ARG A 109 6.45 -22.19 26.30
CA ARG A 109 6.47 -21.01 27.21
C ARG A 109 5.06 -20.56 27.60
N GLN A 110 4.09 -20.74 26.71
CA GLN A 110 2.69 -20.47 27.00
C GLN A 110 2.17 -21.44 28.08
N HIS A 111 2.52 -22.72 27.99
CA HIS A 111 2.16 -23.71 29.00
C HIS A 111 2.84 -23.46 30.35
N GLU A 112 4.12 -23.05 30.38
CA GLU A 112 4.79 -22.63 31.61
C GLU A 112 4.08 -21.44 32.28
N SER A 113 3.67 -20.43 31.49
CA SER A 113 2.89 -19.29 31.99
C SER A 113 1.52 -19.73 32.53
N LEU A 114 0.86 -20.65 31.83
CA LEU A 114 -0.45 -21.17 32.23
C LEU A 114 -0.36 -21.99 33.53
N GLU A 115 0.66 -22.83 33.68
CA GLU A 115 0.91 -23.58 34.92
C GLU A 115 1.06 -22.63 36.11
N LEU A 116 1.84 -21.56 35.95
CA LEU A 116 2.04 -20.56 36.99
C LEU A 116 0.76 -19.77 37.31
N LYS A 117 -0.08 -19.48 36.30
CA LYS A 117 -1.38 -18.82 36.49
C LYS A 117 -2.39 -19.71 37.22
N ASN A 118 -2.38 -21.01 36.91
CA ASN A 118 -3.24 -21.99 37.58
C ASN A 118 -2.84 -22.18 39.05
N GLY A 119 -1.55 -22.00 39.36
CA GLY A 119 -1.02 -22.03 40.71
C GLY A 119 -1.07 -23.42 41.34
N ALA A 120 -1.24 -23.48 42.66
CA ALA A 120 -1.30 -24.75 43.39
C ALA A 120 -2.50 -25.59 42.97
N ARG A 121 -2.28 -26.90 42.82
CA ARG A 121 -3.34 -27.87 42.52
C ARG A 121 -4.33 -27.97 43.67
N GLU A 122 -5.54 -28.43 43.36
CA GLU A 122 -6.60 -28.55 44.37
C GLU A 122 -6.26 -29.60 45.43
N GLU A 123 -5.54 -30.66 45.06
CA GLU A 123 -5.03 -31.68 45.98
C GLU A 123 -4.04 -31.09 46.99
N GLU A 124 -3.12 -30.24 46.52
CA GLU A 124 -2.12 -29.55 47.36
C GLU A 124 -2.81 -28.57 48.33
N ARG A 125 -3.85 -27.87 47.85
CA ARG A 125 -4.67 -26.99 48.70
C ARG A 125 -5.39 -27.77 49.79
N ARG A 126 -6.03 -28.89 49.45
CA ARG A 126 -6.75 -29.74 50.41
C ARG A 126 -5.82 -30.35 51.45
N GLU A 127 -4.64 -30.82 51.05
CA GLU A 127 -3.64 -31.35 51.98
C GLU A 127 -3.21 -30.28 52.99
N SER A 128 -2.87 -29.08 52.50
CA SER A 128 -2.44 -27.97 53.34
C SER A 128 -3.56 -27.47 54.27
N GLU A 129 -4.80 -27.41 53.76
CA GLU A 129 -5.98 -27.07 54.55
C GLU A 129 -6.23 -28.10 55.67
N ALA A 130 -6.13 -29.40 55.37
CA ALA A 130 -6.30 -30.46 56.35
C ALA A 130 -5.23 -30.39 57.45
N ARG A 131 -3.98 -30.09 57.08
CA ARG A 131 -2.88 -29.89 58.04
C ARG A 131 -3.12 -28.69 58.95
N MET A 132 -3.59 -27.57 58.41
CA MET A 132 -3.97 -26.39 59.19
C MET A 132 -5.13 -26.71 60.15
N LYS A 133 -6.18 -27.39 59.67
CA LYS A 133 -7.35 -27.80 60.48
C LYS A 133 -6.97 -28.74 61.62
N ALA A 134 -6.05 -29.68 61.38
CA ALA A 134 -5.52 -30.57 62.41
C ALA A 134 -4.76 -29.78 63.50
N ALA A 135 -3.89 -28.84 63.10
CA ALA A 135 -3.15 -27.99 64.03
C ALA A 135 -4.07 -27.04 64.81
N ASP A 136 -5.12 -26.51 64.18
CA ASP A 136 -6.15 -25.71 64.85
C ASP A 136 -6.89 -26.50 65.92
N SER A 137 -7.26 -27.76 65.61
CA SER A 137 -7.91 -28.66 66.56
C SER A 137 -7.01 -28.95 67.77
N ALA A 138 -5.70 -29.17 67.54
CA ALA A 138 -4.72 -29.38 68.60
C ALA A 138 -4.55 -28.13 69.48
N LYS A 139 -4.46 -26.94 68.86
CA LYS A 139 -4.44 -25.64 69.57
C LYS A 139 -5.69 -25.47 70.44
N LYS A 140 -6.89 -25.72 69.89
CA LYS A 140 -8.15 -25.60 70.61
C LYS A 140 -8.21 -26.52 71.83
N LEU A 141 -7.72 -27.76 71.69
CA LEU A 141 -7.61 -28.70 72.80
C LEU A 141 -6.67 -28.16 73.89
N ALA A 142 -5.49 -27.68 73.51
CA ALA A 142 -4.50 -27.16 74.45
C ALA A 142 -5.00 -25.91 75.19
N LEU A 143 -5.64 -24.97 74.48
CA LEU A 143 -6.26 -23.78 75.08
C LEU A 143 -7.41 -24.13 76.03
N THR A 144 -8.23 -25.13 75.68
CA THR A 144 -9.32 -25.61 76.55
C THR A 144 -8.77 -26.27 77.82
N LYS A 145 -7.67 -27.01 77.72
CA LYS A 145 -6.98 -27.57 78.89
C LYS A 145 -6.41 -26.46 79.76
N LEU A 146 -5.76 -25.46 79.16
CA LEU A 146 -5.23 -24.30 79.89
C LEU A 146 -6.32 -23.55 80.65
N SER A 147 -7.44 -23.24 79.99
CA SER A 147 -8.56 -22.55 80.65
C SER A 147 -9.17 -23.38 81.77
N ARG A 148 -9.26 -24.71 81.59
CA ARG A 148 -9.72 -25.64 82.64
C ARG A 148 -8.78 -25.65 83.85
N VAL A 149 -7.47 -25.77 83.65
CA VAL A 149 -6.48 -25.79 84.74
C VAL A 149 -6.42 -24.45 85.46
N LYS A 150 -6.49 -23.32 84.74
CA LYS A 150 -6.61 -21.98 85.35
C LYS A 150 -7.80 -21.89 86.32
N GLY A 151 -8.98 -22.38 85.92
CA GLY A 151 -10.16 -22.42 86.78
C GLY A 151 -10.10 -23.42 87.94
N LEU A 152 -9.16 -24.37 87.94
CA LEU A 152 -8.89 -25.28 89.07
C LEU A 152 -7.93 -24.66 90.08
N ILE A 153 -6.94 -23.88 89.62
CA ILE A 153 -6.05 -23.13 90.52
C ILE A 153 -6.83 -22.11 91.36
N GLU A 154 -7.80 -21.41 90.77
CA GLU A 154 -8.70 -20.51 91.51
C GLU A 154 -9.46 -21.21 92.66
N ARG A 155 -9.63 -22.53 92.55
CA ARG A 155 -10.27 -23.38 93.55
C ARG A 155 -9.27 -24.15 94.42
N ASN A 156 -7.98 -23.82 94.36
CA ASN A 156 -6.87 -24.52 95.05
C ASN A 156 -6.81 -26.03 94.74
N ALA A 157 -7.20 -26.44 93.54
CA ALA A 157 -7.30 -27.85 93.12
C ALA A 157 -6.23 -28.26 92.08
N ALA A 158 -5.22 -27.42 91.83
CA ALA A 158 -4.13 -27.67 90.88
C ALA A 158 -2.83 -27.01 91.35
N THR A 159 -1.68 -27.49 90.86
CA THR A 159 -0.35 -27.00 91.24
C THR A 159 0.22 -25.95 90.28
N ARG A 160 1.27 -25.23 90.70
CA ARG A 160 1.99 -24.28 89.81
C ARG A 160 2.70 -24.96 88.65
N GLU A 161 3.28 -26.14 88.89
CA GLU A 161 3.94 -26.93 87.85
C GLU A 161 2.94 -27.34 86.74
N GLU A 162 1.73 -27.77 87.12
CA GLU A 162 0.68 -28.16 86.16
C GLU A 162 0.24 -27.01 85.24
N ILE A 163 0.16 -25.76 85.73
CA ILE A 163 -0.19 -24.62 84.86
C ILE A 163 0.97 -24.24 83.94
N ASP A 164 2.21 -24.29 84.43
CA ASP A 164 3.40 -23.98 83.63
C ASP A 164 3.54 -24.99 82.48
N ASP A 165 3.36 -26.28 82.76
CA ASP A 165 3.36 -27.36 81.76
C ASP A 165 2.27 -27.16 80.69
N VAL A 166 1.03 -26.89 81.12
CA VAL A 166 -0.09 -26.70 80.18
C VAL A 166 0.04 -25.38 79.42
N SER A 167 0.64 -24.34 80.02
CA SER A 167 0.98 -23.09 79.31
C SER A 167 1.97 -23.38 78.18
N ALA A 168 3.07 -24.07 78.47
CA ALA A 168 4.06 -24.46 77.47
C ALA A 168 3.45 -25.33 76.34
N ILE A 169 2.57 -26.28 76.67
CA ILE A 169 1.85 -27.09 75.66
C ILE A 169 0.92 -26.21 74.81
N SER A 170 0.24 -25.23 75.41
CA SER A 170 -0.66 -24.33 74.68
C SER A 170 0.08 -23.37 73.75
N GLU A 171 1.24 -22.88 74.18
CA GLU A 171 2.11 -22.00 73.40
C GLU A 171 2.69 -22.75 72.20
N THR A 172 3.22 -23.96 72.43
CA THR A 172 3.73 -24.81 71.35
C THR A 172 2.64 -25.19 70.36
N ALA A 173 1.44 -25.57 70.81
CA ALA A 173 0.31 -25.86 69.92
C ALA A 173 -0.16 -24.63 69.12
N THR A 174 -0.10 -23.43 69.73
CA THR A 174 -0.41 -22.17 69.04
C THR A 174 0.63 -21.86 67.97
N ALA A 175 1.92 -22.02 68.27
CA ALA A 175 3.01 -21.86 67.32
C ALA A 175 2.88 -22.84 66.14
N MET A 176 2.54 -24.12 66.40
CA MET A 176 2.30 -25.12 65.36
C MET A 176 1.13 -24.75 64.45
N HIS A 177 0.02 -24.26 65.01
CA HIS A 177 -1.11 -23.78 64.22
C HIS A 177 -0.72 -22.56 63.36
N LEU A 178 0.00 -21.58 63.91
CA LEU A 178 0.45 -20.41 63.16
C LEU A 178 1.36 -20.81 62.00
N ALA A 179 2.28 -21.75 62.21
CA ALA A 179 3.13 -22.28 61.16
C ALA A 179 2.33 -23.01 60.07
N ALA A 180 1.36 -23.85 60.45
CA ALA A 180 0.51 -24.56 59.50
C ALA A 180 -0.41 -23.62 58.72
N LYS A 181 -0.95 -22.58 59.38
CA LYS A 181 -1.74 -21.53 58.73
C LYS A 181 -0.91 -20.73 57.74
N ALA A 182 0.30 -20.30 58.12
CA ALA A 182 1.19 -19.58 57.20
C ALA A 182 1.56 -20.43 55.97
N ALA A 183 1.74 -21.74 56.14
CA ALA A 183 1.95 -22.66 55.02
C ALA A 183 0.71 -22.76 54.10
N TYR A 184 -0.50 -22.80 54.67
CA TYR A 184 -1.74 -22.79 53.90
C TYR A 184 -1.96 -21.48 53.15
N ASP A 185 -1.76 -20.34 53.82
CA ASP A 185 -1.88 -19.01 53.22
C ASP A 185 -0.89 -18.83 52.05
N LEU A 186 0.31 -19.41 52.13
CA LEU A 186 1.29 -19.41 51.03
C LEU A 186 0.82 -20.23 49.82
N VAL A 187 0.20 -21.39 50.05
CA VAL A 187 -0.35 -22.24 48.98
C VAL A 187 -1.51 -21.53 48.27
N ILE A 188 -2.37 -20.81 49.00
CA ILE A 188 -3.46 -20.00 48.42
C ILE A 188 -2.91 -18.81 47.65
N ALA A 189 -1.92 -18.10 48.23
CA ALA A 189 -1.31 -16.94 47.59
C ALA A 189 -0.68 -17.29 46.24
N GLY A 190 -0.19 -18.53 46.10
CA GLY A 190 0.30 -19.05 44.83
C GLY A 190 1.59 -18.37 44.37
N PRO A 191 1.93 -18.49 43.08
CA PRO A 191 3.13 -17.86 42.53
C PRO A 191 3.07 -16.34 42.59
N ARG A 192 4.23 -15.73 42.82
CA ARG A 192 4.38 -14.27 42.82
C ARG A 192 3.97 -13.66 41.47
N PRO A 193 3.29 -12.50 41.45
CA PRO A 193 2.85 -11.86 40.21
C PRO A 193 4.03 -11.50 39.29
N GLU A 194 5.20 -11.16 39.85
CA GLU A 194 6.41 -10.89 39.07
C GLU A 194 6.89 -12.14 38.31
N ARG A 195 6.71 -13.32 38.91
CA ARG A 195 7.07 -14.60 38.26
C ARG A 195 6.10 -14.93 37.12
N ILE A 196 4.80 -14.66 37.30
CA ILE A 196 3.79 -14.83 36.25
C ILE A 196 4.06 -13.85 35.10
N ALA A 197 4.33 -12.57 35.42
CA ALA A 197 4.65 -11.55 34.43
C ALA A 197 5.93 -11.89 33.66
N GLN A 198 6.97 -12.40 34.34
CA GLN A 198 8.19 -12.86 33.68
C GLN A 198 7.93 -14.03 32.73
N ALA A 199 7.14 -15.02 33.13
CA ALA A 199 6.79 -16.15 32.28
C ALA A 199 5.95 -15.71 31.07
N GLN A 200 5.00 -14.81 31.28
CA GLN A 200 4.22 -14.21 30.19
C GLN A 200 5.11 -13.46 29.21
N ALA A 201 6.02 -12.61 29.69
CA ALA A 201 6.95 -11.87 28.84
C ALA A 201 7.85 -12.81 28.01
N ARG A 202 8.23 -13.98 28.55
CA ARG A 202 8.97 -15.00 27.79
C ARG A 202 8.11 -15.65 26.71
N ALA A 203 6.82 -15.89 26.97
CA ALA A 203 5.89 -16.39 25.97
C ALA A 203 5.65 -15.35 24.86
N ASP A 204 5.47 -14.08 25.24
CA ASP A 204 5.28 -12.99 24.28
C ASP A 204 6.52 -12.80 23.40
N ALA A 205 7.74 -12.85 23.98
CA ALA A 205 8.97 -12.82 23.20
C ALA A 205 9.09 -13.99 22.20
N ALA A 206 8.72 -15.21 22.60
CA ALA A 206 8.69 -16.37 21.71
C ALA A 206 7.63 -16.21 20.60
N LYS A 207 6.50 -15.59 20.90
CA LYS A 207 5.46 -15.26 19.90
C LYS A 207 5.98 -14.26 18.87
N GLU A 208 6.69 -13.22 19.29
CA GLU A 208 7.25 -12.25 18.35
C GLU A 208 8.33 -12.86 17.45
N GLU A 209 9.05 -13.86 17.94
CA GLU A 209 9.97 -14.62 17.09
C GLU A 209 9.22 -15.43 16.01
N VAL A 210 8.07 -16.03 16.34
CA VAL A 210 7.19 -16.67 15.34
C VAL A 210 6.75 -15.64 14.30
N ASN A 211 6.24 -14.47 14.73
CA ASN A 211 5.79 -13.42 13.82
C ASN A 211 6.91 -12.94 12.88
N ARG A 212 8.13 -12.78 13.41
CA ARG A 212 9.32 -12.38 12.65
C ARG A 212 9.64 -13.40 11.55
N LEU A 213 9.59 -14.69 11.86
CA LEU A 213 9.86 -15.75 10.90
C LEU A 213 8.74 -15.87 9.85
N GLU A 214 7.48 -15.64 10.24
CA GLU A 214 6.34 -15.61 9.32
C GLU A 214 6.41 -14.42 8.34
N ASP A 215 6.82 -13.23 8.81
CA ASP A 215 7.09 -12.07 7.93
C ASP A 215 8.24 -12.36 6.94
N ILE A 216 9.30 -13.03 7.41
CA ILE A 216 10.37 -13.50 6.52
C ILE A 216 9.84 -14.50 5.49
N LEU A 217 8.98 -15.44 5.88
CA LEU A 217 8.34 -16.38 4.97
C LEU A 217 7.47 -15.67 3.94
N GLU A 218 6.71 -14.64 4.32
CA GLU A 218 5.93 -13.85 3.37
C GLU A 218 6.83 -13.20 2.32
N LYS A 219 7.98 -12.67 2.74
CA LYS A 219 8.99 -12.06 1.85
C LYS A 219 9.68 -13.06 0.91
N HIS A 220 9.54 -14.38 1.11
CA HIS A 220 9.99 -15.39 0.14
C HIS A 220 9.08 -15.46 -1.09
N THR A 221 7.91 -14.80 -1.06
CA THR A 221 7.08 -14.61 -2.25
C THR A 221 7.19 -13.15 -2.68
N ILE A 222 7.78 -12.93 -3.84
CA ILE A 222 7.98 -11.59 -4.40
C ILE A 222 6.72 -11.23 -5.16
N LYS A 223 6.09 -10.11 -4.80
CA LYS A 223 4.77 -9.69 -5.30
C LYS A 223 4.86 -8.38 -6.09
N ALA A 224 3.91 -8.17 -7.00
CA ALA A 224 3.76 -6.92 -7.73
C ALA A 224 3.26 -5.77 -6.82
N PRO A 225 3.89 -4.58 -6.83
CA PRO A 225 3.48 -3.46 -5.97
C PRO A 225 2.21 -2.74 -6.46
N PHE A 226 1.84 -2.90 -7.74
CA PHE A 226 0.66 -2.30 -8.36
C PHE A 226 0.27 -3.05 -9.65
N ASP A 227 -0.92 -2.77 -10.15
CA ASP A 227 -1.41 -3.29 -11.44
C ASP A 227 -0.61 -2.70 -12.60
N GLY A 228 -0.14 -3.54 -13.52
CA GLY A 228 0.75 -3.11 -14.59
C GLY A 228 1.14 -4.23 -15.54
N TYR A 229 2.26 -4.01 -16.23
CA TYR A 229 2.85 -4.99 -17.14
C TYR A 229 4.31 -5.21 -16.80
N VAL A 230 4.78 -6.45 -16.97
CA VAL A 230 6.20 -6.80 -16.85
C VAL A 230 6.94 -6.30 -18.09
N VAL A 231 8.00 -5.53 -17.88
CA VAL A 231 8.83 -4.96 -18.96
C VAL A 231 10.12 -5.73 -19.18
N ALA A 232 10.69 -6.21 -18.08
CA ALA A 232 11.93 -6.95 -18.09
C ALA A 232 11.98 -7.94 -16.92
N GLU A 233 12.39 -9.17 -17.22
CA GLU A 233 12.80 -10.20 -16.28
C GLU A 233 14.28 -10.03 -15.91
N HIS A 234 14.59 -10.11 -14.62
CA HIS A 234 15.97 -10.00 -14.10
C HIS A 234 16.43 -11.24 -13.31
N THR A 235 15.61 -12.30 -13.31
CA THR A 235 15.93 -13.58 -12.67
C THR A 235 15.33 -14.75 -13.42
N GLU A 236 15.89 -15.94 -13.23
CA GLU A 236 15.36 -17.19 -13.78
C GLU A 236 15.13 -18.26 -12.69
N GLU A 237 14.36 -19.29 -13.03
CA GLU A 237 14.16 -20.44 -12.16
C GLU A 237 15.49 -21.14 -11.83
N GLY A 238 15.67 -21.47 -10.55
CA GLY A 238 16.87 -22.11 -10.06
C GLY A 238 18.03 -21.16 -9.73
N GLN A 239 17.96 -19.88 -10.14
CA GLN A 239 18.95 -18.86 -9.79
C GLN A 239 18.93 -18.56 -8.28
N TRP A 240 20.10 -18.20 -7.75
CA TRP A 240 20.24 -17.68 -6.40
C TRP A 240 20.19 -16.15 -6.44
N ILE A 241 19.33 -15.55 -5.62
CA ILE A 241 19.20 -14.10 -5.50
C ILE A 241 19.54 -13.62 -4.09
N GLU A 242 20.15 -12.44 -4.00
CA GLU A 242 20.46 -11.77 -2.74
C GLU A 242 19.38 -10.74 -2.35
N SER A 243 19.39 -10.30 -1.09
CA SER A 243 18.50 -9.23 -0.64
C SER A 243 18.87 -7.92 -1.36
N GLY A 244 17.86 -7.27 -1.96
CA GLY A 244 18.01 -6.07 -2.79
C GLY A 244 18.25 -6.35 -4.27
N GLN A 245 18.51 -7.61 -4.67
CA GLN A 245 18.71 -7.96 -6.07
C GLN A 245 17.41 -7.81 -6.86
N LEU A 246 17.51 -7.27 -8.08
CA LEU A 246 16.38 -7.03 -8.98
C LEU A 246 15.81 -8.36 -9.51
N VAL A 247 14.47 -8.43 -9.59
CA VAL A 247 13.72 -9.62 -10.02
C VAL A 247 12.90 -9.35 -11.26
N ALA A 248 12.16 -8.23 -11.29
CA ALA A 248 11.37 -7.82 -12.45
C ALA A 248 11.17 -6.31 -12.49
N GLU A 249 10.92 -5.76 -13.67
CA GLU A 249 10.48 -4.37 -13.85
C GLU A 249 9.00 -4.31 -14.22
N ILE A 250 8.23 -3.48 -13.50
CA ILE A 250 6.79 -3.33 -13.71
C ILE A 250 6.45 -1.88 -14.00
N VAL A 251 5.61 -1.68 -15.02
CA VAL A 251 5.08 -0.36 -15.42
C VAL A 251 3.57 -0.29 -15.33
N GLU A 252 3.08 0.83 -14.80
CA GLU A 252 1.66 1.16 -14.84
C GLU A 252 1.39 1.95 -16.12
N VAL A 253 0.63 1.32 -17.03
CA VAL A 253 0.25 1.90 -18.33
C VAL A 253 -1.18 2.43 -18.35
N ASN A 254 -1.93 2.31 -17.25
CA ASN A 254 -3.27 2.90 -17.15
C ASN A 254 -3.51 3.48 -15.74
N PRO A 255 -3.71 4.80 -15.59
CA PRO A 255 -3.61 5.81 -16.65
C PRO A 255 -2.16 5.97 -17.14
N ILE A 256 -2.00 6.35 -18.40
CA ILE A 256 -0.70 6.65 -19.00
C ILE A 256 -0.44 8.16 -18.96
N GLU A 257 0.82 8.57 -19.00
CA GLU A 257 1.19 9.99 -18.97
C GLU A 257 1.90 10.39 -20.26
N VAL A 258 1.71 11.63 -20.71
CA VAL A 258 2.51 12.24 -21.77
C VAL A 258 3.36 13.32 -21.14
N ARG A 259 4.67 13.21 -21.30
CA ARG A 259 5.63 14.23 -20.90
C ARG A 259 5.85 15.17 -22.08
N VAL A 260 5.45 16.42 -21.89
CA VAL A 260 5.53 17.48 -22.91
C VAL A 260 6.53 18.54 -22.46
N ALA A 261 7.43 18.94 -23.36
CA ALA A 261 8.39 20.01 -23.11
C ALA A 261 7.79 21.36 -23.51
N VAL A 262 7.35 22.16 -22.52
CA VAL A 262 6.70 23.45 -22.78
C VAL A 262 7.68 24.60 -22.56
N GLN A 263 7.77 25.53 -23.50
CA GLN A 263 8.62 26.72 -23.37
C GLN A 263 8.12 27.65 -22.25
N GLU A 264 9.05 28.30 -21.57
CA GLU A 264 8.80 29.22 -20.44
C GLU A 264 7.70 30.26 -20.72
N SER A 265 7.66 30.81 -21.94
CA SER A 265 6.69 31.83 -22.36
C SER A 265 5.24 31.38 -22.29
N TYR A 266 4.97 30.07 -22.33
CA TYR A 266 3.62 29.50 -22.30
C TYR A 266 3.20 28.98 -20.92
N ILE A 267 4.14 28.85 -19.97
CA ILE A 267 3.86 28.33 -18.62
C ILE A 267 2.81 29.14 -17.86
N PRO A 268 2.80 30.49 -17.89
CA PRO A 268 1.78 31.29 -17.19
C PRO A 268 0.34 31.05 -17.69
N ARG A 269 0.18 30.47 -18.88
CA ARG A 269 -1.12 30.17 -19.48
C ARG A 269 -1.60 28.76 -19.17
N LEU A 270 -0.75 27.91 -18.59
CA LEU A 270 -1.11 26.55 -18.21
C LEU A 270 -1.64 26.52 -16.78
N SER A 271 -2.61 25.66 -16.55
CA SER A 271 -3.17 25.41 -15.22
C SER A 271 -3.38 23.93 -15.03
N LEU A 272 -3.29 23.47 -13.78
CA LEU A 272 -3.64 22.11 -13.43
C LEU A 272 -5.09 21.83 -13.82
N LYS A 273 -5.37 20.59 -14.22
CA LYS A 273 -6.67 20.12 -14.71
C LYS A 273 -7.13 20.69 -16.07
N MET A 274 -6.28 21.45 -16.75
CA MET A 274 -6.56 21.88 -18.12
C MET A 274 -6.61 20.67 -19.06
N LEU A 275 -7.58 20.67 -19.98
CA LEU A 275 -7.70 19.64 -21.00
C LEU A 275 -6.71 19.89 -22.14
N ALA A 276 -6.06 18.83 -22.60
CA ALA A 276 -5.17 18.84 -23.74
C ALA A 276 -5.61 17.77 -24.74
N LYS A 277 -5.68 18.14 -26.01
CA LYS A 277 -5.88 17.20 -27.11
C LYS A 277 -4.51 16.60 -27.47
N ILE A 278 -4.46 15.27 -27.54
CA ILE A 278 -3.25 14.49 -27.78
C ILE A 278 -3.46 13.69 -29.06
N ASP A 279 -2.60 13.91 -30.04
CA ASP A 279 -2.66 13.27 -31.35
C ASP A 279 -1.38 12.41 -31.49
N VAL A 280 -1.53 11.09 -31.39
CA VAL A 280 -0.39 10.15 -31.39
C VAL A 280 -0.04 9.76 -32.82
N GLU A 281 1.21 9.93 -33.24
CA GLU A 281 1.64 9.68 -34.62
C GLU A 281 1.41 8.24 -35.06
N ALA A 282 1.59 7.28 -34.13
CA ALA A 282 1.33 5.86 -34.38
C ALA A 282 -0.16 5.53 -34.60
N LEU A 283 -1.08 6.41 -34.22
CA LEU A 283 -2.54 6.22 -34.28
C LEU A 283 -3.24 7.45 -34.90
N PRO A 284 -3.00 7.77 -36.19
CA PRO A 284 -3.42 9.04 -36.80
C PRO A 284 -4.95 9.22 -36.91
N SER A 285 -5.73 8.14 -36.77
CA SER A 285 -7.19 8.17 -36.81
C SER A 285 -7.85 8.37 -35.44
N GLN A 286 -7.08 8.44 -34.35
CA GLN A 286 -7.60 8.56 -32.99
C GLN A 286 -7.02 9.78 -32.29
N THR A 287 -7.89 10.56 -31.66
CA THR A 287 -7.50 11.73 -30.88
C THR A 287 -7.87 11.48 -29.43
N PHE A 288 -6.90 11.63 -28.53
CA PHE A 288 -7.12 11.43 -27.10
C PHE A 288 -7.29 12.77 -26.40
N VAL A 289 -8.06 12.77 -25.31
CA VAL A 289 -8.17 13.94 -24.44
C VAL A 289 -7.54 13.59 -23.11
N GLY A 290 -6.46 14.30 -22.78
CA GLY A 290 -5.75 14.17 -21.52
C GLY A 290 -5.97 15.39 -20.63
N THR A 291 -5.56 15.26 -19.38
CA THR A 291 -5.66 16.34 -18.38
C THR A 291 -4.27 16.65 -17.81
N VAL A 292 -3.93 17.93 -17.72
CA VAL A 292 -2.66 18.37 -17.10
C VAL A 292 -2.67 18.02 -15.61
N THR A 293 -1.84 17.07 -15.21
CA THR A 293 -1.74 16.59 -13.82
C THR A 293 -0.60 17.24 -13.06
N ALA A 294 0.50 17.56 -13.74
CA ALA A 294 1.67 18.18 -13.12
C ALA A 294 2.37 19.17 -14.06
N ILE A 295 2.82 20.28 -13.50
CA ILE A 295 3.74 21.22 -14.15
C ILE A 295 4.99 21.21 -13.29
N VAL A 296 6.08 20.62 -13.79
CA VAL A 296 7.32 20.46 -13.00
C VAL A 296 7.97 21.85 -12.89
N PRO A 297 8.15 22.40 -11.67
CA PRO A 297 8.67 23.75 -11.48
C PRO A 297 10.21 23.81 -11.62
N LYS A 298 10.79 22.94 -12.45
CA LYS A 298 12.21 22.88 -12.76
C LYS A 298 12.37 22.80 -14.27
N ALA A 299 13.00 23.83 -14.84
CA ALA A 299 13.34 23.85 -16.25
C ALA A 299 14.49 22.88 -16.53
N ASP A 300 14.45 22.26 -17.70
CA ASP A 300 15.65 21.69 -18.30
C ASP A 300 16.50 22.82 -18.87
N GLU A 301 17.67 23.05 -18.27
CA GLU A 301 18.58 24.15 -18.61
C GLU A 301 19.07 24.08 -20.07
N LYS A 302 19.16 22.87 -20.65
CA LYS A 302 19.63 22.68 -22.03
C LYS A 302 18.59 23.14 -23.05
N SER A 303 17.32 22.84 -22.80
CA SER A 303 16.22 23.10 -23.73
C SER A 303 15.40 24.35 -23.37
N ARG A 304 15.60 24.93 -22.17
CA ARG A 304 14.79 26.03 -21.61
C ARG A 304 13.29 25.73 -21.64
N THR A 305 12.95 24.47 -21.40
CA THR A 305 11.57 23.99 -21.32
C THR A 305 11.24 23.47 -19.94
N PHE A 306 9.97 23.55 -19.59
CA PHE A 306 9.40 23.01 -18.37
C PHE A 306 8.63 21.73 -18.72
N PRO A 307 8.94 20.60 -18.06
CA PRO A 307 8.21 19.36 -18.26
C PRO A 307 6.78 19.48 -17.71
N VAL A 308 5.80 19.27 -18.57
CA VAL A 308 4.38 19.20 -18.22
C VAL A 308 3.92 17.76 -18.41
N ARG A 309 3.23 17.21 -17.42
CA ARG A 309 2.65 15.86 -17.49
C ARG A 309 1.15 15.95 -17.74
N VAL A 310 0.71 15.22 -18.74
CA VAL A 310 -0.70 15.11 -19.13
C VAL A 310 -1.11 13.66 -18.97
N ALA A 311 -2.01 13.37 -18.04
CA ALA A 311 -2.53 12.02 -17.86
C ALA A 311 -3.70 11.77 -18.80
N LEU A 312 -3.75 10.57 -19.38
CA LEU A 312 -4.89 10.09 -20.15
C LEU A 312 -5.22 8.64 -19.82
N ASN A 313 -6.49 8.30 -19.98
CA ASN A 313 -6.94 6.92 -19.86
C ASN A 313 -6.41 6.12 -21.06
N ASN A 314 -5.88 4.93 -20.80
CA ASN A 314 -5.32 4.07 -21.84
C ASN A 314 -6.24 2.85 -22.07
N PRO A 315 -7.11 2.88 -23.09
CA PRO A 315 -7.99 1.75 -23.37
C PRO A 315 -7.17 0.52 -23.81
N GLN A 316 -7.69 -0.66 -23.48
CA GLN A 316 -7.12 -1.92 -23.96
C GLN A 316 -7.61 -2.23 -25.37
N GLN A 317 -6.74 -2.85 -26.17
CA GLN A 317 -7.07 -3.41 -27.47
C GLN A 317 -7.87 -4.71 -27.30
N ALA A 318 -8.45 -5.22 -28.40
CA ALA A 318 -9.26 -6.44 -28.37
C ALA A 318 -8.48 -7.71 -27.97
N ASP A 319 -7.14 -7.66 -28.05
CA ASP A 319 -6.20 -8.70 -27.62
C ASP A 319 -5.75 -8.53 -26.15
N GLY A 320 -6.28 -7.54 -25.42
CA GLY A 320 -5.95 -7.26 -24.03
C GLY A 320 -4.72 -6.38 -23.82
N THR A 321 -3.99 -6.02 -24.88
CA THR A 321 -2.79 -5.17 -24.77
C THR A 321 -3.13 -3.68 -24.65
N PRO A 322 -2.27 -2.86 -24.02
CA PRO A 322 -2.52 -1.43 -23.92
C PRO A 322 -2.35 -0.76 -25.29
N LEU A 323 -3.33 0.07 -25.68
CA LEU A 323 -3.32 0.75 -26.98
C LEU A 323 -2.14 1.72 -27.10
N LEU A 324 -1.88 2.48 -26.04
CA LEU A 324 -0.73 3.37 -25.96
C LEU A 324 0.40 2.70 -25.19
N LYS A 325 1.61 2.71 -25.77
CA LYS A 325 2.80 2.13 -25.15
C LYS A 325 3.80 3.23 -24.78
N PRO A 326 4.48 3.13 -23.63
CA PRO A 326 5.57 4.04 -23.30
C PRO A 326 6.61 4.08 -24.43
N GLY A 327 7.09 5.28 -24.76
CA GLY A 327 8.03 5.52 -25.86
C GLY A 327 7.40 6.03 -27.15
N MET A 328 6.07 6.00 -27.30
CA MET A 328 5.38 6.62 -28.45
C MET A 328 5.50 8.15 -28.42
N PHE A 329 5.51 8.78 -29.61
CA PHE A 329 5.47 10.25 -29.75
C PHE A 329 4.04 10.75 -29.91
N ALA A 330 3.73 11.88 -29.28
CA ALA A 330 2.38 12.45 -29.18
C ALA A 330 2.37 13.99 -29.12
#